data_AF-F0ZR22-F1
#
_entry.id   AF-F0ZR22-F1
#
_cell.length_a   1.000
_cell.length_b   1.000
_cell.length_c   1.000
_cell.angle_alpha   90.00
_cell.angle_beta   90.00
_cell.angle_gamma   90.00
#
_symmetry.space_group_name_H-M   'P 1'
#
loop_
_entity.id
_entity.type
_entity.pdbx_description
1 polymer ?
#
loop_
_entity_poly.entity_id
_entity_poly.type
_entity_poly.pdbx_seq_one_letter_code
_entity_poly.pdbx_strand_id
1 'polypeptide(L)'
;MQERKRVTKKLLISNYKNIKDKVIYKKSWEGNEALRDKLERVTLAYKQASLNLKKECGDENLIHNTIATMNGNIHKLKGVNSADDSILVARKFTSMLNYSTILIEKYNICAYLVHKTKDDLLK
;
A
#
# COMPACT_ATOMS: atom_id res chain seq x y z
N MET A 1 30.03 -12.92 -21.82
CA MET A 1 28.61 -12.77 -21.42
C MET A 1 28.55 -12.66 -19.91
N GLN A 2 28.19 -11.50 -19.38
CA GLN A 2 28.11 -11.28 -17.93
C GLN A 2 26.84 -11.92 -17.37
N GLU A 3 27.00 -12.81 -16.40
CA GLU A 3 25.92 -13.43 -15.64
C GLU A 3 25.07 -12.37 -14.95
N ARG A 4 23.77 -12.39 -15.22
CA ARG A 4 22.79 -11.55 -14.51
C ARG A 4 22.74 -12.01 -13.06
N LYS A 5 23.35 -11.24 -12.16
CA LYS A 5 23.15 -11.40 -10.71
C LYS A 5 21.66 -11.25 -10.40
N ARG A 6 20.99 -12.36 -10.13
CA ARG A 6 19.69 -12.36 -9.43
C ARG A 6 19.90 -11.65 -8.10
N VAL A 7 19.27 -10.51 -7.89
CA VAL A 7 19.17 -9.90 -6.56
C VAL A 7 18.29 -10.82 -5.73
N THR A 8 18.95 -11.66 -4.94
CA THR A 8 18.35 -12.65 -4.07
C THR A 8 17.42 -11.95 -3.08
N LYS A 9 16.13 -12.28 -3.16
CA LYS A 9 15.09 -11.97 -2.18
C LYS A 9 15.49 -12.58 -0.83
N LYS A 10 16.15 -11.80 0.03
CA LYS A 10 16.38 -12.12 1.44
C LYS A 10 16.43 -10.81 2.24
N LEU A 11 15.26 -10.28 2.60
CA LEU A 11 15.15 -9.66 3.91
C LEU A 11 14.91 -10.82 4.88
N LEU A 12 16.03 -11.31 5.40
CA LEU A 12 16.08 -12.33 6.43
C LEU A 12 15.28 -11.82 7.62
N ILE A 13 14.22 -12.56 7.91
CA ILE A 13 13.60 -12.69 9.22
C ILE A 13 14.71 -13.17 10.17
N SER A 14 15.53 -12.26 10.69
CA SER A 14 16.54 -12.58 11.69
C SER A 14 16.53 -11.49 12.74
N ASN A 15 15.47 -11.48 13.54
CA ASN A 15 15.49 -11.12 14.95
C ASN A 15 14.21 -11.66 15.62
N TYR A 16 13.94 -12.96 15.47
CA TYR A 16 13.12 -13.69 16.44
C TYR A 16 13.97 -13.92 17.70
N LYS A 17 14.26 -12.84 18.42
CA LYS A 17 14.65 -12.94 19.81
C LYS A 17 13.38 -13.25 20.59
N ASN A 18 13.40 -14.41 21.26
CA ASN A 18 12.50 -14.75 22.35
C ASN A 18 12.20 -13.51 23.21
N ILE A 19 10.96 -13.00 23.14
CA ILE A 19 10.32 -12.38 24.29
C ILE A 19 8.87 -12.84 24.29
N LYS A 20 8.50 -13.49 25.40
CA LYS A 20 7.13 -13.79 25.82
C LYS A 20 6.39 -12.49 26.18
N ASP A 21 6.42 -11.50 25.31
CA ASP A 21 5.57 -10.32 25.43
C ASP A 21 4.40 -10.55 24.48
N LYS A 22 3.21 -10.80 25.03
CA LYS A 22 1.98 -10.68 24.24
C LYS A 22 1.95 -9.26 23.71
N VAL A 23 2.18 -9.08 22.41
CA VAL A 23 2.00 -7.78 21.75
C VAL A 23 0.55 -7.35 22.02
N ILE A 24 0.38 -6.30 22.82
CA ILE A 24 -0.93 -5.71 23.08
C ILE A 24 -1.21 -4.70 21.98
N TYR A 25 -2.09 -5.09 21.05
CA TYR A 25 -2.52 -4.19 20.00
C TYR A 25 -3.49 -3.12 20.52
N LYS A 26 -3.25 -1.87 20.13
CA LYS A 26 -4.17 -0.75 20.35
C LYS A 26 -5.43 -0.94 19.51
N LYS A 27 -6.59 -0.88 20.17
CA LYS A 27 -7.91 -1.09 19.54
C LYS A 27 -8.66 0.21 19.20
N SER A 28 -8.13 1.35 19.62
CA SER A 28 -8.64 2.69 19.29
C SER A 28 -7.51 3.60 18.80
N TRP A 29 -7.89 4.73 18.22
CA TRP A 29 -6.96 5.78 17.77
C TRP A 29 -6.57 6.77 18.87
N GLU A 30 -7.10 6.60 20.08
CA GLU A 30 -6.87 7.50 21.21
C GLU A 30 -5.37 7.62 21.52
N GLY A 31 -4.89 8.87 21.60
CA GLY A 31 -3.47 9.20 21.78
C GLY A 31 -2.59 8.88 20.56
N ASN A 32 -3.20 8.56 19.41
CA ASN A 32 -2.54 8.22 18.15
C ASN A 32 -3.22 8.92 16.95
N GLU A 33 -3.88 10.06 17.19
CA GLU A 33 -4.68 10.79 16.21
C GLU A 33 -3.83 11.23 15.01
N ALA A 34 -2.62 11.72 15.23
CA ALA A 34 -1.71 12.10 14.15
C ALA A 34 -1.36 10.92 13.21
N LEU A 35 -1.34 9.69 13.73
CA LEU A 35 -1.13 8.48 12.93
C LEU A 35 -2.37 8.14 12.10
N ARG A 36 -3.57 8.27 12.70
CA ARG A 36 -4.85 8.16 11.98
C ARG A 36 -4.92 9.18 10.85
N ASP A 37 -4.69 10.46 11.15
CA ASP A 37 -4.82 11.53 10.15
C ASP A 37 -3.81 11.38 9.01
N LYS A 38 -2.63 10.81 9.28
CA LYS A 38 -1.68 10.44 8.23
C LYS A 38 -2.17 9.25 7.40
N LEU A 39 -2.79 8.24 8.02
CA LEU A 39 -3.41 7.11 7.31
C LEU A 39 -4.53 7.59 6.39
N GLU A 40 -5.40 8.46 6.89
CA GLU A 40 -6.50 9.04 6.12
C GLU A 40 -5.97 9.83 4.91
N ARG A 41 -4.95 10.69 5.11
CA ARG A 41 -4.32 11.45 4.02
C ARG A 41 -3.72 10.56 2.94
N VAL A 42 -2.98 9.51 3.29
CA VAL A 42 -2.39 8.61 2.27
C VAL A 42 -3.47 7.78 1.56
N THR A 43 -4.56 7.44 2.26
CA THR A 43 -5.70 6.71 1.70
C THR A 43 -6.49 7.57 0.71
N LEU A 44 -6.78 8.82 1.07
CA LEU A 44 -7.45 9.79 0.19
C LEU A 44 -6.60 10.10 -1.05
N ALA A 45 -5.27 10.21 -0.90
CA ALA A 45 -4.38 10.40 -2.04
C ALA A 45 -4.40 9.22 -3.00
N TYR A 46 -4.52 7.98 -2.49
CA TYR A 46 -4.72 6.79 -3.32
C TYR A 46 -6.10 6.77 -3.99
N LYS A 47 -7.17 7.11 -3.25
CA LYS A 47 -8.53 7.22 -3.81
C LYS A 47 -8.57 8.20 -4.98
N GLN A 48 -8.02 9.40 -4.79
CA GLN A 48 -8.02 10.43 -5.83
C GLN A 48 -7.24 10.00 -7.08
N ALA A 49 -6.05 9.40 -6.92
CA ALA A 49 -5.30 8.88 -8.05
C ALA A 49 -6.08 7.77 -8.78
N SER A 50 -6.73 6.87 -8.01
CA SER A 50 -7.50 5.77 -8.56
C SER A 50 -8.70 6.25 -9.36
N LEU A 51 -9.36 7.33 -8.92
CA LEU A 51 -10.46 7.95 -9.67
C LEU A 51 -10.01 8.53 -11.00
N ASN A 52 -8.80 9.09 -11.09
CA ASN A 52 -8.26 9.60 -12.35
C ASN A 52 -7.99 8.46 -13.33
N LEU A 53 -7.24 7.44 -12.88
CA LEU A 53 -6.94 6.27 -13.71
C LEU A 53 -8.21 5.52 -14.14
N LYS A 54 -9.20 5.41 -13.25
CA LYS A 54 -10.52 4.82 -13.54
C LYS A 54 -11.22 5.55 -14.69
N LYS A 55 -11.11 6.87 -14.80
CA LYS A 55 -11.70 7.65 -15.92
C LYS A 55 -11.04 7.32 -17.25
N GLU A 56 -9.74 6.99 -17.23
CA GLU A 56 -9.02 6.62 -18.44
C GLU A 56 -9.31 5.18 -18.87
N CYS A 57 -9.13 4.21 -17.96
CA CYS A 57 -9.13 2.79 -18.31
C CYS A 57 -10.40 2.02 -17.96
N GLY A 58 -11.35 2.66 -17.28
CA GLY A 58 -12.52 2.00 -16.70
C GLY A 58 -12.19 1.21 -15.43
N ASP A 59 -13.24 0.82 -14.70
CA ASP A 59 -13.15 0.07 -13.44
C ASP A 59 -12.45 -1.28 -13.60
N GLU A 60 -12.78 -1.99 -14.69
CA GLU A 60 -12.28 -3.33 -14.99
C GLU A 60 -10.75 -3.39 -15.14
N ASN A 61 -10.13 -2.31 -15.61
CA ASN A 61 -8.68 -2.24 -15.85
C ASN A 61 -7.90 -1.55 -14.73
N LEU A 62 -8.56 -0.88 -13.76
CA LEU A 62 -7.90 -0.14 -12.68
C LEU A 62 -6.93 -1.02 -11.88
N ILE A 63 -7.43 -2.16 -11.39
CA ILE A 63 -6.63 -3.10 -10.56
C ILE A 63 -5.52 -3.73 -11.41
N HIS A 64 -5.85 -4.15 -12.64
CA HIS A 64 -4.88 -4.73 -13.57
C HIS A 64 -3.72 -3.76 -13.84
N ASN A 65 -4.01 -2.51 -14.19
CA ASN A 65 -3.01 -1.49 -14.48
C ASN A 65 -2.16 -1.12 -13.28
N THR A 66 -2.78 -1.03 -12.09
CA THR A 66 -2.08 -0.79 -10.84
C THR A 66 -1.06 -1.90 -10.56
N ILE A 67 -1.48 -3.17 -10.66
CA ILE A 67 -0.62 -4.34 -10.41
C ILE A 67 0.45 -4.48 -11.50
N ALA A 68 0.10 -4.26 -12.77
CA ALA A 68 1.03 -4.31 -13.89
C ALA A 68 2.17 -3.30 -13.68
N THR A 69 1.82 -2.06 -13.29
CA THR A 69 2.80 -1.01 -13.00
C THR A 69 3.68 -1.34 -11.82
N MET A 70 3.12 -1.83 -10.70
CA MET A 70 3.90 -2.25 -9.53
C MET A 70 4.92 -3.35 -9.87
N ASN A 71 4.61 -4.20 -10.84
CA ASN A 71 5.49 -5.26 -11.32
C ASN A 71 6.44 -4.83 -12.45
N GLY A 72 6.44 -3.55 -12.84
CA GLY A 72 7.25 -3.03 -13.95
C GLY A 72 6.77 -3.46 -15.35
N ASN A 73 5.56 -4.01 -15.46
CA ASN A 73 4.98 -4.51 -16.71
C ASN A 73 4.19 -3.42 -17.45
N ILE A 74 4.82 -2.26 -17.70
CA ILE A 74 4.18 -1.10 -18.33
C ILE A 74 3.62 -1.40 -19.73
N HIS A 75 4.25 -2.32 -20.47
CA HIS A 75 3.78 -2.79 -21.78
C HIS A 75 2.46 -3.58 -21.74
N LYS A 76 1.98 -3.97 -20.54
CA LYS A 76 0.73 -4.72 -20.36
C LYS A 76 -0.43 -3.83 -19.91
N LEU A 77 -0.25 -2.52 -19.86
CA LEU A 77 -1.32 -1.60 -19.47
C LEU A 77 -2.44 -1.62 -20.51
N LYS A 78 -3.68 -1.50 -20.03
CA LYS A 78 -4.90 -1.58 -20.84
C LYS A 78 -5.72 -0.31 -20.69
N GLY A 79 -6.25 0.21 -21.80
CA GLY A 79 -7.16 1.34 -21.77
C GLY A 79 -6.55 2.64 -21.24
N VAL A 80 -5.23 2.82 -21.33
CA VAL A 80 -4.56 4.06 -20.93
C VAL A 80 -3.77 4.62 -22.10
N ASN A 81 -3.74 5.95 -22.20
CA ASN A 81 -2.96 6.65 -23.22
C ASN A 81 -1.50 6.85 -22.78
N SER A 82 -1.27 6.99 -21.47
CA SER A 82 0.05 7.11 -20.85
C SER A 82 0.15 6.20 -19.63
N ALA A 83 1.38 5.82 -19.28
CA ALA A 83 1.66 5.09 -18.05
C ALA A 83 1.63 5.99 -16.79
N ASP A 84 1.63 7.32 -16.95
CA ASP A 84 1.83 8.26 -15.85
C ASP A 84 0.81 8.10 -14.70
N ASP A 85 -0.48 8.02 -15.05
CA ASP A 85 -1.55 7.83 -14.06
C ASP A 85 -1.47 6.45 -13.41
N SER A 86 -1.12 5.41 -14.18
CA SER A 86 -0.88 4.07 -13.65
C SER A 86 0.30 4.01 -12.67
N ILE A 87 1.38 4.74 -12.97
CA ILE A 87 2.55 4.91 -12.10
C ILE A 87 2.17 5.68 -10.83
N LEU A 88 1.40 6.75 -10.97
CA LEU A 88 0.94 7.55 -9.84
C LEU A 88 0.09 6.71 -8.87
N VAL A 89 -0.90 5.98 -9.39
CA VAL A 89 -1.75 5.10 -8.58
C VAL A 89 -0.92 4.04 -7.87
N ALA A 90 -0.02 3.35 -8.58
CA ALA A 90 0.87 2.34 -7.99
C ALA A 90 1.74 2.91 -6.86
N ARG A 91 2.27 4.13 -7.03
CA ARG A 91 3.05 4.82 -5.98
C ARG A 91 2.20 5.15 -4.76
N LYS A 92 0.98 5.67 -4.95
CA LYS A 92 0.08 6.01 -3.83
C LYS A 92 -0.41 4.76 -3.09
N PHE A 93 -0.74 3.70 -3.83
CA PHE A 93 -1.09 2.41 -3.25
C PHE A 93 0.04 1.83 -2.41
N THR A 94 1.27 1.83 -2.94
CA THR A 94 2.46 1.38 -2.20
C THR A 94 2.70 2.21 -0.93
N SER A 95 2.54 3.54 -1.01
CA SER A 95 2.64 4.42 0.15
C SER A 95 1.61 4.06 1.24
N MET A 96 0.37 3.79 0.84
CA MET A 96 -0.71 3.41 1.76
C MET A 96 -0.44 2.05 2.41
N LEU A 97 0.02 1.06 1.64
CA LEU A 97 0.39 -0.26 2.16
C LEU A 97 1.56 -0.18 3.15
N ASN A 98 2.65 0.50 2.78
CA ASN A 98 3.82 0.67 3.64
C ASN A 98 3.45 1.36 4.95
N TYR A 99 2.60 2.39 4.89
CA TYR A 99 2.16 3.07 6.11
C TYR A 99 1.26 2.18 6.97
N SER A 100 0.38 1.38 6.36
CA SER A 100 -0.43 0.38 7.08
C SER A 100 0.46 -0.63 7.82
N THR A 101 1.50 -1.13 7.17
CA THR A 101 2.49 -2.03 7.80
C THR A 101 3.21 -1.36 8.97
N ILE A 102 3.65 -0.11 8.81
CA ILE A 102 4.27 0.66 9.90
C ILE A 102 3.33 0.78 11.11
N LEU A 103 2.04 1.07 10.90
CA LEU A 103 1.07 1.19 11.98
C LEU A 103 0.92 -0.13 12.75
N ILE A 104 0.87 -1.25 12.04
CA ILE A 104 0.68 -2.58 12.65
C ILE A 104 1.95 -3.04 13.37
N GLU A 105 3.10 -2.97 12.71
CA GLU A 105 4.35 -3.58 13.19
C GLU A 105 5.11 -2.67 14.17
N LYS A 106 5.13 -1.36 13.93
CA LYS A 106 5.90 -0.42 14.75
C LYS A 106 5.07 0.22 15.86
N TYR A 107 3.82 0.55 15.56
CA TYR A 107 2.94 1.25 16.52
C TYR A 107 1.95 0.33 17.24
N ASN A 108 1.98 -0.98 16.93
CA ASN A 108 1.08 -1.98 17.47
C ASN A 108 -0.40 -1.59 17.33
N ILE A 109 -0.77 -0.89 16.26
CA ILE A 109 -2.18 -0.60 15.96
C ILE A 109 -2.82 -1.89 15.43
N CYS A 110 -4.01 -2.22 15.93
CA CYS A 110 -4.75 -3.38 15.46
C CYS A 110 -5.02 -3.28 13.95
N ALA A 111 -4.70 -4.34 13.20
CA ALA A 111 -4.93 -4.40 11.76
C ALA A 111 -6.40 -4.09 11.40
N TYR A 112 -7.36 -4.62 12.15
CA TYR A 112 -8.79 -4.32 11.94
C TYR A 112 -9.08 -2.82 11.99
N LEU A 113 -8.49 -2.09 12.94
CA LEU A 113 -8.69 -0.64 13.06
C LEU A 113 -8.13 0.10 11.84
N VAL A 114 -6.92 -0.30 11.38
CA VAL A 114 -6.31 0.24 10.16
C VAL A 114 -7.16 -0.06 8.92
N HIS A 115 -7.66 -1.30 8.78
CA HIS A 115 -8.53 -1.69 7.67
C HIS A 115 -9.84 -0.91 7.67
N LYS A 116 -10.52 -0.84 8.82
CA LYS A 116 -11.78 -0.12 8.98
C LYS A 116 -11.64 1.35 8.57
N THR A 117 -10.61 2.05 9.07
CA THR A 117 -10.36 3.46 8.71
C THR A 117 -10.14 3.65 7.21
N LYS A 118 -9.45 2.72 6.54
CA LYS A 118 -9.30 2.76 5.08
C LYS A 118 -10.62 2.52 4.36
N ASP A 119 -11.37 1.50 4.77
CA ASP A 119 -12.61 1.10 4.12
C ASP A 119 -13.69 2.18 4.23
N ASP A 120 -13.75 2.88 5.36
CA ASP A 120 -14.68 4.02 5.55
C ASP A 120 -14.39 5.18 4.58
N LEU A 121 -13.16 5.30 4.09
CA LEU A 121 -12.75 6.32 3.11
C LEU A 121 -12.82 5.84 1.65
N LEU A 122 -12.64 4.54 1.40
CA LEU A 122 -12.59 3.98 0.04
C LEU A 122 -13.97 3.61 -0.53
N LYS A 123 -15.00 3.52 0.32
CA LYS A 123 -16.41 3.52 -0.11
C LYS A 123 -16.76 4.79 -0.89
#